data_AF-A0A7X2MNT8-F1
#
_entry.id   AF-A0A7X2MNT8-F1
#
_cell.length_a   1.000
_cell.length_b   1.000
_cell.length_c   1.000
_cell.angle_alpha   90.00
_cell.angle_beta   90.00
_cell.angle_gamma   90.00
#
_symmetry.space_group_name_H-M   'P 1'
#
loop_
_entity.id
_entity.type
_entity.pdbx_description
1 polymer ?
#
loop_
_entity_poly.entity_id
_entity_poly.type
_entity_poly.pdbx_seq_one_letter_code
_entity_poly.pdbx_strand_id
1 'polypeptide(L)'
;MKTKVPHLAHWGAFTAVTENDRLIGCEPFFADADPSPMIHTIPELVYSDKRIRQPMVRRSWLKSREKSDRTLRGREDFVAVDWETALDLVAEENRRIRERYGASGIFNGSYGWS
;
A
#
# COMPACT_ATOMS: atom_id res chain seq x y z
N MET A 1 -3.70 -21.31 19.53
CA MET A 1 -2.63 -20.91 20.49
C MET A 1 -2.22 -19.50 20.11
N LYS A 2 -2.04 -18.61 21.09
CA LYS A 2 -1.55 -17.26 20.81
C LYS A 2 -0.05 -17.28 20.55
N THR A 3 0.39 -16.58 19.51
CA THR A 3 1.80 -16.35 19.19
C THR A 3 2.12 -14.88 19.41
N LYS A 4 3.30 -14.59 19.97
CA LYS A 4 3.78 -13.24 20.27
C LYS A 4 5.02 -12.94 19.43
N VAL A 5 4.97 -11.86 18.66
CA VAL A 5 6.04 -11.47 17.72
C VAL A 5 6.44 -10.01 17.96
N PRO A 6 7.70 -9.71 18.30
CA PRO A 6 8.19 -8.33 18.41
C PRO A 6 8.09 -7.59 17.06
N HIS A 7 7.64 -6.34 17.09
CA HIS A 7 7.48 -5.49 15.91
C HIS A 7 7.67 -4.00 16.27
N LEU A 8 7.81 -3.14 15.26
CA LEU A 8 7.93 -1.69 15.41
C LEU A 8 7.15 -0.96 14.30
N ALA A 9 6.51 0.15 14.63
CA ALA A 9 5.90 1.08 13.68
C ALA A 9 6.16 2.53 14.14
N HIS A 10 5.71 3.53 13.39
CA HIS A 10 5.87 4.95 13.76
C HIS A 10 5.31 5.30 15.15
N TRP A 11 4.37 4.51 15.68
CA TRP A 11 3.77 4.71 17.01
C TRP A 11 4.49 3.96 18.15
N GLY A 12 5.65 3.38 17.88
CA GLY A 12 6.48 2.71 18.88
C GLY A 12 6.73 1.22 18.62
N ALA A 13 7.52 0.62 19.52
CA ALA A 13 7.75 -0.82 19.57
C ALA A 13 6.58 -1.52 20.28
N PHE A 14 6.20 -2.70 19.81
CA PHE A 14 5.12 -3.48 20.40
C PHE A 14 5.31 -4.98 20.15
N THR A 15 4.55 -5.80 20.87
CA THR A 15 4.42 -7.23 20.59
C THR A 15 3.10 -7.47 19.86
N ALA A 16 3.18 -7.91 18.60
CA ALA A 16 2.03 -8.39 17.85
C ALA A 16 1.54 -9.71 18.44
N VAL A 17 0.26 -9.77 18.80
CA VAL A 17 -0.39 -10.98 19.31
C VAL A 17 -1.25 -11.55 18.20
N THR A 18 -0.90 -12.76 17.75
CA THR A 18 -1.65 -13.47 16.71
C THR A 18 -2.31 -14.72 17.24
N GLU A 19 -3.44 -15.11 16.64
CA GLU A 19 -4.12 -16.38 16.88
C GLU A 19 -4.66 -16.90 15.55
N ASN A 20 -4.39 -18.17 15.22
CA ASN A 20 -4.79 -18.79 13.95
C ASN A 20 -4.41 -17.93 12.73
N ASP A 21 -3.14 -17.50 12.67
CA ASP A 21 -2.57 -16.62 11.63
C ASP A 21 -3.26 -15.26 11.44
N ARG A 22 -4.06 -14.84 12.43
CA ARG A 22 -4.71 -13.53 12.45
C ARG A 22 -4.12 -12.66 13.56
N LEU A 23 -3.76 -11.42 13.23
CA LEU A 23 -3.40 -10.40 14.22
C LEU A 23 -4.64 -10.00 15.03
N ILE A 24 -4.60 -10.21 16.34
CA ILE A 24 -5.74 -9.92 17.22
C ILE A 24 -5.49 -8.75 18.16
N GLY A 25 -4.24 -8.30 18.29
CA GLY A 25 -3.89 -7.17 19.14
C GLY A 25 -2.40 -6.84 19.13
N CYS A 26 -2.07 -5.72 19.75
CA CYS A 26 -0.72 -5.27 19.99
C CYS A 26 -0.58 -4.93 21.47
N GLU A 27 0.44 -5.49 22.12
CA GLU A 27 0.82 -5.17 23.50
C GLU A 27 2.02 -4.20 23.48
N PRO A 28 2.04 -3.15 24.33
CA PRO A 28 3.19 -2.25 24.43
C PRO A 28 4.52 -2.98 24.64
N PHE A 29 5.60 -2.39 24.14
CA PHE A 29 6.94 -2.82 24.54
C PHE A 29 7.14 -2.58 26.04
N PHE A 30 7.66 -3.58 26.76
CA PHE A 30 7.68 -3.56 28.23
C PHE A 30 8.48 -2.41 28.86
N ALA A 31 9.42 -1.83 28.11
CA ALA A 31 10.26 -0.72 28.57
C ALA A 31 9.81 0.64 28.00
N ASP A 32 8.69 0.70 27.29
CA ASP A 32 8.09 1.96 26.88
C ASP A 32 7.31 2.56 28.06
N ALA A 33 7.73 3.74 28.51
CA ALA A 33 7.15 4.42 29.67
C ALA A 33 5.84 5.15 29.36
N ASP A 34 5.58 5.45 28.08
CA ASP A 34 4.38 6.15 27.62
C ASP A 34 3.92 5.63 26.25
N PRO A 35 3.45 4.36 26.19
CA PRO A 35 3.15 3.73 24.92
C PRO A 35 1.96 4.38 24.23
N SER A 36 2.09 4.60 22.92
CA SER A 36 1.01 5.20 22.14
C SER A 36 -0.23 4.30 22.11
N PRO A 37 -1.43 4.80 22.45
CA PRO A 37 -2.67 4.01 22.33
C PRO A 37 -2.97 3.62 20.88
N MET A 38 -2.33 4.27 19.90
CA MET A 38 -2.50 3.97 18.47
C MET A 38 -2.10 2.55 18.10
N ILE A 39 -1.21 1.89 18.86
CA ILE A 39 -0.82 0.50 18.57
C ILE A 39 -2.01 -0.47 18.60
N HIS A 40 -3.05 -0.17 19.38
CA HIS A 40 -4.26 -1.00 19.46
C HIS A 40 -5.12 -0.93 18.19
N THR A 41 -4.91 0.06 17.32
CA THR A 41 -5.64 0.21 16.05
C THR A 41 -5.05 -0.64 14.91
N ILE A 42 -3.85 -1.19 15.07
CA ILE A 42 -3.13 -1.92 14.02
C ILE A 42 -3.94 -3.10 13.45
N PRO A 43 -4.62 -3.95 14.24
CA PRO A 43 -5.47 -5.01 13.69
C PRO A 43 -6.56 -4.47 12.76
N GLU A 44 -7.22 -3.35 13.12
CA GLU A 44 -8.26 -2.72 12.30
C GLU A 44 -7.70 -2.15 11.00
N LEU A 45 -6.49 -1.58 11.02
CA LEU A 45 -5.81 -1.11 9.82
C LEU A 45 -5.45 -2.25 8.86
N VAL A 46 -4.97 -3.38 9.38
CA VAL A 46 -4.60 -4.55 8.57
C VAL A 46 -5.83 -5.17 7.89
N TYR A 47 -6.96 -5.25 8.60
CA TYR A 47 -8.16 -5.96 8.17
C TYR A 47 -9.33 -5.05 7.75
N SER A 48 -9.09 -3.74 7.61
CA SER A 48 -10.09 -2.77 7.17
C SER A 48 -10.80 -3.21 5.88
N ASP A 49 -12.09 -2.91 5.77
CA ASP A 49 -12.86 -3.03 4.53
C ASP A 49 -12.29 -2.16 3.40
N LYS A 50 -11.52 -1.12 3.73
CA LYS A 50 -10.81 -0.23 2.80
C LYS A 50 -9.45 -0.77 2.36
N ARG A 51 -9.02 -1.94 2.84
CA ARG A 51 -7.75 -2.54 2.40
C ARG A 51 -7.79 -2.87 0.91
N ILE A 52 -6.84 -2.33 0.14
CA ILE A 52 -6.66 -2.70 -1.27
C ILE A 52 -6.21 -4.17 -1.33
N ARG A 53 -7.03 -5.03 -1.98
CA ARG A 53 -6.85 -6.49 -1.96
C ARG A 53 -6.16 -7.07 -3.20
N GLN A 54 -6.16 -6.33 -4.31
CA GLN A 54 -5.59 -6.77 -5.57
C GLN A 54 -5.19 -5.56 -6.43
N PRO A 55 -4.37 -5.74 -7.47
CA PRO A 55 -4.06 -4.69 -8.42
C PRO A 55 -5.32 -4.19 -9.14
N MET A 56 -5.38 -2.88 -9.34
CA MET A 56 -6.53 -2.19 -9.92
C MET A 56 -6.03 -1.14 -10.92
N VAL A 57 -6.67 -1.06 -12.09
CA VAL A 57 -6.34 -0.08 -13.13
C VAL A 57 -7.57 0.72 -13.47
N ARG A 58 -7.45 2.06 -13.51
CA ARG A 58 -8.56 2.96 -13.88
C ARG A 58 -9.09 2.59 -15.28
N ARG A 59 -10.41 2.41 -15.40
CA ARG A 59 -11.06 1.80 -16.58
C ARG A 59 -10.64 2.45 -17.91
N SER A 60 -10.76 3.77 -18.05
CA SER A 60 -10.40 4.45 -19.30
C SER A 60 -8.89 4.43 -19.58
N TRP A 61 -8.04 4.39 -18.54
CA TRP A 61 -6.60 4.24 -18.73
C TRP A 61 -6.23 2.86 -19.23
N LEU A 62 -6.85 1.80 -18.69
CA LEU A 62 -6.62 0.44 -19.17
C LEU A 62 -6.97 0.32 -20.67
N LYS A 63 -8.05 0.98 -21.11
CA LYS A 63 -8.52 0.96 -22.51
C LYS A 63 -7.65 1.80 -23.46
N SER A 64 -7.22 2.98 -23.03
CA SER A 64 -6.68 4.01 -23.94
C SER A 64 -5.29 4.53 -23.56
N ARG A 65 -4.69 3.98 -22.49
CA ARG A 65 -3.32 4.27 -22.02
C ARG A 65 -3.06 5.78 -21.95
N GLU A 66 -2.00 6.27 -22.57
CA GLU A 66 -1.61 7.69 -22.59
C GLU A 66 -2.63 8.60 -23.27
N LYS A 67 -3.52 8.05 -24.10
CA LYS A 67 -4.62 8.77 -24.78
C LYS A 67 -5.90 8.84 -23.95
N SER A 68 -5.91 8.26 -22.76
CA SER A 68 -7.07 8.33 -21.86
C SER A 68 -7.35 9.75 -21.40
N ASP A 69 -8.63 10.08 -21.23
CA ASP A 69 -9.06 11.37 -20.69
C ASP A 69 -8.58 11.51 -19.23
N ARG A 70 -7.82 12.56 -18.97
CA ARG A 70 -7.22 12.86 -17.67
C ARG A 70 -8.22 13.46 -16.70
N THR A 71 -9.33 14.03 -17.18
CA THR A 71 -10.38 14.65 -16.36
C THR A 71 -11.21 13.62 -15.58
N LEU A 72 -11.14 12.35 -15.98
CA LEU A 72 -11.86 11.23 -15.33
C LEU A 72 -11.16 10.68 -14.07
N ARG A 73 -9.94 11.14 -13.74
CA ARG A 73 -9.27 10.71 -12.50
C ARG A 73 -10.12 11.09 -11.28
N GLY A 74 -10.40 10.10 -10.43
CA GLY A 74 -11.27 10.26 -9.26
C GLY A 74 -12.78 10.23 -9.56
N ARG A 75 -13.19 9.96 -10.82
CA ARG A 75 -14.60 9.98 -11.24
C ARG A 75 -15.10 8.67 -11.86
N GLU A 76 -14.21 7.72 -12.12
CA GLU A 76 -14.55 6.47 -12.78
C GLU A 76 -14.06 5.26 -11.99
N ASP A 77 -14.66 4.12 -12.27
CA ASP A 77 -14.31 2.85 -11.64
C ASP A 77 -12.92 2.35 -12.02
N PHE A 78 -12.46 1.41 -11.21
CA PHE A 78 -11.28 0.61 -11.48
C PHE A 78 -11.67 -0.79 -11.98
N VAL A 79 -10.81 -1.35 -12.81
CA VAL A 79 -10.87 -2.73 -13.29
C VAL A 79 -9.81 -3.52 -12.53
N ALA A 80 -10.22 -4.64 -11.92
CA ALA A 80 -9.29 -5.57 -11.31
C ALA A 80 -8.46 -6.28 -12.39
N VAL A 81 -7.16 -6.43 -12.13
CA VAL A 81 -6.22 -7.15 -13.01
C VAL A 81 -5.32 -8.03 -12.16
N ASP A 82 -4.70 -9.03 -12.78
CA ASP A 82 -3.66 -9.82 -12.11
C ASP A 82 -2.35 -9.04 -11.94
N TRP A 83 -1.44 -9.62 -11.17
CA TRP A 83 -0.14 -9.01 -10.89
C TRP A 83 0.74 -8.89 -12.13
N GLU A 84 0.71 -9.88 -13.03
CA GLU A 84 1.51 -9.87 -14.26
C GLU A 84 1.12 -8.67 -15.14
N THR A 85 -0.17 -8.51 -15.40
CA THR A 85 -0.72 -7.36 -16.13
C THR A 85 -0.34 -6.05 -15.46
N ALA A 86 -0.53 -5.92 -14.14
CA ALA A 86 -0.22 -4.68 -13.45
C ALA A 86 1.27 -4.30 -13.54
N LEU A 87 2.17 -5.28 -13.39
CA LEU A 87 3.61 -5.07 -13.46
C LEU A 87 4.06 -4.74 -14.89
N ASP A 88 3.51 -5.40 -15.91
CA ASP A 88 3.80 -5.11 -17.30
C ASP A 88 3.38 -3.68 -17.68
N LEU A 89 2.17 -3.26 -17.29
CA LEU A 89 1.69 -1.89 -17.52
C LEU A 89 2.65 -0.84 -16.91
N VAL A 90 3.13 -1.07 -15.69
CA VAL A 90 4.08 -0.17 -15.01
C VAL A 90 5.45 -0.20 -15.70
N ALA A 91 5.94 -1.38 -16.08
CA ALA A 91 7.23 -1.54 -16.74
C ALA A 91 7.25 -0.87 -18.13
N GLU A 92 6.19 -1.04 -18.91
CA GLU A 92 6.00 -0.41 -20.22
C GLU A 92 5.99 1.11 -20.11
N GLU A 93 5.24 1.69 -19.18
CA GLU A 93 5.20 3.15 -19.02
C GLU A 93 6.56 3.70 -18.55
N ASN A 94 7.23 3.02 -17.62
CA ASN A 94 8.57 3.39 -17.21
C ASN A 94 9.54 3.39 -18.40
N ARG A 95 9.51 2.34 -19.23
CA ARG A 95 10.34 2.24 -20.44
C ARG A 95 10.01 3.38 -21.42
N ARG A 96 8.73 3.57 -21.75
CA ARG A 96 8.24 4.60 -22.68
C ARG A 96 8.67 6.01 -22.26
N ILE A 97 8.54 6.34 -20.96
CA ILE A 97 8.92 7.65 -20.45
C ILE A 97 10.44 7.84 -20.49
N ARG A 98 11.22 6.83 -20.08
CA ARG A 98 12.69 6.90 -20.11
C ARG A 98 13.23 7.04 -21.53
N GLU A 99 12.70 6.28 -22.49
CA GLU A 99 13.10 6.35 -23.89
C GLU A 99 12.80 7.73 -24.51
N ARG A 100 11.66 8.34 -24.14
CA ARG A 100 11.22 9.60 -24.76
C ARG A 100 11.76 10.86 -24.07
N TYR A 101 11.93 10.83 -22.75
CA TYR A 101 12.20 12.02 -21.93
C TYR A 101 13.43 11.86 -21.02
N GLY A 102 14.08 10.70 -21.03
CA GLY A 102 15.16 10.39 -20.10
C GLY A 102 14.67 10.13 -18.67
N ALA A 103 15.62 9.90 -17.76
CA ALA A 103 15.32 9.58 -16.36
C ALA A 103 14.59 10.73 -15.63
N SER A 104 14.85 11.98 -16.00
CA SER A 104 14.22 13.17 -15.42
C SER A 104 12.72 13.29 -15.75
N GLY A 105 12.21 12.52 -16.71
CA GLY A 105 10.78 12.47 -17.02
C GLY A 105 9.94 11.70 -15.98
N ILE A 106 10.58 11.03 -15.02
CA ILE A 106 9.91 10.29 -13.95
C ILE A 106 10.12 11.03 -12.63
N PHE A 107 9.04 11.55 -12.07
CA PHE A 107 9.03 12.06 -10.71
C PHE A 107 8.67 10.92 -9.75
N ASN A 108 9.65 10.47 -8.95
CA ASN A 108 9.52 9.37 -7.99
C ASN A 108 9.77 9.81 -6.55
N GLY A 109 9.46 11.08 -6.23
CA GLY A 109 9.60 11.61 -4.87
C GLY A 109 8.77 10.80 -3.88
N SER A 110 9.45 10.09 -2.98
CA SER A 110 8.81 9.45 -1.83
C SER A 110 8.44 10.55 -0.83
N TYR A 111 7.15 10.73 -0.59
CA TYR A 111 6.69 11.43 0.61
C TYR A 111 6.50 10.37 1.71
N GLY A 112 7.26 10.50 2.80
CA GLY A 112 6.84 9.98 4.10
C GLY A 112 7.61 8.81 4.71
N TRP A 113 8.91 8.65 4.43
CA TRP A 113 9.80 7.82 5.27
C TRP A 113 11.07 8.61 5.64
N SER A 114 10.87 9.57 6.54
CA SER A 114 11.68 9.79 7.75
C SER A 114 10.73 9.71 8.93
#